data_AF-A0A8S3J7P0-F1
#
_entry.id   AF-A0A8S3J7P0-F1
#
_cell.length_a   1.000
_cell.length_b   1.000
_cell.length_c   1.000
_cell.angle_alpha   90.00
_cell.angle_beta   90.00
_cell.angle_gamma   90.00
#
_symmetry.space_group_name_H-M   'P 1'
#
loop_
_entity.id
_entity.type
_entity.pdbx_description
1 polymer ?
#
loop_
_entity_poly.entity_id
_entity_poly.type
_entity_poly.pdbx_seq_one_letter_code
_entity_poly.pdbx_strand_id
1 'polypeptide(L)'
;MQYLQSANNAQCEIECPTRCTCAKTTVTCRGLQLREIPNDIPKFTTELYLQDNLIKRIPRDGNLQRLKNLRILDLQNNQLEEIDDDAFNGFDSMSQL
;
A
#
# COMPACT_ATOMS: atom_id res chain seq x y z
N MET A 1 -13.89 -8.72 -39.83
CA MET A 1 -12.49 -8.25 -39.78
C MET A 1 -12.06 -8.22 -38.32
N GLN A 2 -11.37 -9.28 -37.88
CA GLN A 2 -10.81 -9.38 -36.53
C GLN A 2 -9.39 -8.80 -36.60
N TYR A 3 -9.13 -7.70 -35.89
CA TYR A 3 -7.78 -7.19 -35.74
C TYR A 3 -7.10 -7.95 -34.60
N LEU A 4 -6.16 -8.80 -34.98
CA LEU A 4 -5.15 -9.39 -34.11
C LEU A 4 -4.24 -8.27 -33.58
N GLN A 5 -4.09 -8.17 -32.26
CA GLN A 5 -3.00 -7.42 -31.65
C GLN A 5 -2.17 -8.36 -30.79
N SER A 6 -1.07 -8.83 -31.38
CA SER A 6 0.09 -9.35 -30.67
C SER A 6 1.26 -8.44 -31.03
N ALA A 7 1.70 -7.64 -30.07
CA ALA A 7 3.05 -7.09 -30.03
C ALA A 7 3.42 -6.90 -28.55
N ASN A 8 4.46 -7.61 -28.15
CA ASN A 8 5.04 -7.65 -26.82
C ASN A 8 5.20 -6.24 -26.22
N ASN A 9 4.60 -6.03 -25.06
CA ASN A 9 5.08 -5.06 -24.10
C ASN A 9 5.24 -5.80 -22.78
N ALA A 10 6.48 -6.01 -22.35
CA ALA A 10 6.76 -6.57 -21.03
C ALA A 10 6.33 -5.53 -19.98
N GLN A 11 5.05 -5.53 -19.63
CA GLN A 11 4.46 -4.61 -18.67
C GLN A 11 4.16 -5.41 -17.41
N CYS A 12 4.81 -5.02 -16.30
CA CYS A 12 4.78 -5.61 -14.96
C CYS A 12 3.51 -6.42 -14.65
N GLU A 13 3.70 -7.64 -14.16
CA GLU A 13 2.72 -8.24 -13.25
C GLU A 13 2.62 -7.32 -12.03
N ILE A 14 1.70 -6.36 -12.11
CA ILE A 14 1.26 -5.52 -11.00
C ILE A 14 0.48 -6.48 -10.11
N GLU A 15 1.16 -7.16 -9.20
CA GLU A 15 0.47 -7.89 -8.15
C GLU A 15 -0.13 -6.86 -7.19
N CYS A 16 -1.36 -6.44 -7.51
CA CYS A 16 -2.19 -5.71 -6.57
C CYS A 16 -2.58 -6.68 -5.44
N PRO A 17 -2.53 -6.27 -4.17
CA PRO A 17 -2.93 -7.14 -3.07
C PRO A 17 -4.32 -7.74 -3.27
N THR A 18 -4.52 -9.00 -2.91
CA THR A 18 -5.69 -9.86 -3.29
C THR A 18 -7.08 -9.30 -2.92
N ARG A 19 -7.16 -8.19 -2.18
CA ARG A 19 -8.43 -7.54 -1.80
C ARG A 19 -8.43 -6.02 -2.01
N CYS A 20 -7.31 -5.47 -2.45
CA CYS A 20 -7.16 -4.05 -2.68
C CYS A 20 -7.43 -3.71 -4.15
N THR A 21 -7.63 -2.43 -4.41
CA THR A 21 -7.72 -1.90 -5.76
C THR A 21 -6.49 -1.04 -6.04
N CYS A 22 -5.92 -1.18 -7.22
CA CYS A 22 -4.70 -0.46 -7.60
C CYS A 22 -4.96 0.38 -8.85
N ALA A 23 -4.54 1.64 -8.81
CA ALA A 23 -4.60 2.55 -9.94
C ALA A 23 -3.30 3.34 -10.03
N LYS A 24 -2.53 3.12 -11.10
CA LYS A 24 -1.17 3.68 -11.26
C LYS A 24 -0.27 3.32 -10.06
N THR A 25 0.01 4.28 -9.19
CA THR A 25 0.85 4.16 -7.99
C THR A 25 0.05 4.23 -6.69
N THR A 26 -1.28 4.25 -6.79
CA THR A 26 -2.21 4.32 -5.65
C THR A 26 -2.73 2.91 -5.33
N VAL A 27 -2.68 2.53 -4.06
CA VAL A 27 -3.20 1.28 -3.52
C VAL A 27 -4.29 1.59 -2.50
N THR A 28 -5.49 1.10 -2.75
CA THR A 28 -6.67 1.35 -1.91
C THR A 28 -7.19 0.05 -1.32
N CYS A 29 -7.15 -0.03 0.00
CA CYS A 29 -7.49 -1.18 0.83
C CYS A 29 -8.55 -0.81 1.90
N ARG A 30 -9.51 0.05 1.55
CA ARG A 30 -10.50 0.62 2.47
C ARG A 30 -11.58 -0.39 2.90
N GLY A 31 -11.96 -0.41 4.18
CA GLY A 31 -13.16 -1.15 4.61
C GLY A 31 -13.04 -2.67 4.54
N LEU A 32 -11.82 -3.21 4.48
CA LEU A 32 -11.56 -4.62 4.21
C LEU A 32 -11.43 -5.47 5.49
N GLN A 33 -11.67 -4.88 6.67
CA GLN A 33 -11.49 -5.53 7.97
C GLN A 33 -10.05 -6.03 8.18
N LEU A 34 -9.07 -5.36 7.58
CA LEU A 34 -7.66 -5.70 7.73
C LEU A 34 -7.23 -5.50 9.18
N ARG A 35 -6.55 -6.49 9.75
CA ARG A 35 -5.98 -6.42 11.11
C ARG A 35 -4.50 -6.04 11.10
N GLU A 36 -3.88 -6.11 9.94
CA GLU A 36 -2.48 -5.83 9.68
C GLU A 36 -2.32 -5.19 8.29
N ILE A 37 -1.18 -4.54 8.08
CA ILE A 37 -0.83 -3.93 6.78
C ILE A 37 -0.44 -5.06 5.81
N PRO A 38 -1.01 -5.12 4.59
CA PRO A 38 -0.67 -6.17 3.61
C PRO A 38 0.81 -6.18 3.23
N ASN A 39 1.44 -7.36 3.18
CA ASN A 39 2.88 -7.52 2.90
C ASN A 39 3.22 -7.50 1.39
N ASP A 40 2.21 -7.50 0.55
CA ASP A 40 2.27 -7.57 -0.92
C ASP A 40 2.03 -6.20 -1.58
N ILE A 41 2.15 -5.09 -0.85
CA ILE A 41 2.06 -3.73 -1.43
C ILE A 41 3.19 -3.52 -2.47
N PRO A 42 2.90 -3.02 -3.68
CA PRO A 42 3.93 -2.72 -4.67
C PRO A 42 4.93 -1.66 -4.20
N LYS A 43 6.23 -1.86 -4.45
CA LYS A 43 7.31 -0.94 -3.97
C LYS A 43 7.25 0.47 -4.57
N PHE A 44 6.58 0.63 -5.72
CA PHE A 44 6.39 1.91 -6.38
C PHE A 44 5.16 2.68 -5.87
N THR A 45 4.46 2.16 -4.86
CA THR A 45 3.28 2.82 -4.26
C THR A 45 3.67 4.21 -3.73
N THR A 46 2.90 5.22 -4.15
CA THR A 46 3.05 6.61 -3.67
C THR A 46 1.95 6.99 -2.69
N GLU A 47 0.79 6.31 -2.77
CA GLU A 47 -0.38 6.58 -1.96
C GLU A 47 -0.97 5.25 -1.49
N LEU A 48 -1.11 5.08 -0.18
CA LEU A 48 -1.65 3.89 0.45
C LEU A 48 -2.83 4.27 1.35
N TYR A 49 -4.01 3.77 1.00
CA TYR A 49 -5.25 4.03 1.72
C TYR A 49 -5.70 2.76 2.47
N LEU A 50 -5.63 2.82 3.80
CA LEU A 50 -5.96 1.73 4.72
C LEU A 50 -7.06 2.13 5.71
N GLN A 51 -7.84 3.16 5.41
CA GLN A 51 -8.88 3.65 6.31
C GLN A 51 -10.06 2.67 6.46
N ASP A 52 -10.81 2.82 7.54
CA ASP A 52 -11.95 1.98 7.90
C ASP A 52 -11.58 0.48 8.05
N ASN A 53 -10.41 0.20 8.64
CA ASN A 53 -9.93 -1.15 8.94
C ASN A 53 -9.81 -1.38 10.45
N LEU A 54 -9.18 -2.49 10.85
CA LEU A 54 -9.03 -2.94 12.24
C LEU A 54 -7.54 -3.06 12.61
N ILE A 55 -6.67 -2.27 11.97
CA ILE A 55 -5.22 -2.33 12.18
C ILE A 55 -4.91 -1.79 13.57
N LYS A 56 -4.20 -2.58 14.37
CA LYS A 56 -3.84 -2.24 15.75
C LYS A 56 -2.41 -1.78 15.91
N ARG A 57 -1.51 -2.23 15.03
CA ARG A 57 -0.08 -1.99 15.13
C ARG A 57 0.53 -1.59 13.81
N ILE A 58 1.54 -0.72 13.88
CA ILE A 58 2.44 -0.45 12.76
C ILE A 58 3.81 -1.03 13.12
N PRO A 59 4.15 -2.23 12.63
CA PRO A 59 5.39 -2.90 12.99
C PRO A 59 6.61 -2.29 12.28
N ARG A 60 7.79 -2.43 12.89
CA ARG A 60 9.09 -2.16 12.26
C ARG A 60 9.59 -3.34 11.41
N ASP A 61 8.68 -4.09 10.79
CA ASP A 61 9.00 -5.29 10.00
C ASP A 61 9.57 -4.99 8.59
N GLY A 62 9.71 -3.70 8.27
CA GLY A 62 10.24 -3.22 7.00
C GLY A 62 9.22 -3.20 5.85
N ASN A 63 7.97 -3.64 6.08
CA ASN A 63 6.95 -3.66 5.04
C ASN A 63 6.58 -2.25 4.57
N LEU A 64 6.46 -1.30 5.50
CA LEU A 64 6.28 0.11 5.19
C LEU A 64 7.59 0.78 4.75
N GLN A 65 8.72 0.44 5.39
CA GLN A 65 10.02 1.08 5.12
C GLN A 65 10.56 0.81 3.70
N ARG A 66 10.11 -0.27 3.03
CA ARG A 66 10.46 -0.57 1.63
C ARG A 66 9.73 0.34 0.63
N LEU A 67 8.67 1.03 1.05
CA LEU A 67 7.86 1.92 0.21
C LEU A 67 8.49 3.32 0.14
N LYS A 68 9.70 3.41 -0.44
CA LYS A 68 10.52 4.63 -0.47
C LYS A 68 9.87 5.82 -1.18
N ASN A 69 8.87 5.56 -2.02
CA ASN A 69 8.14 6.60 -2.77
C ASN A 69 6.82 6.98 -2.09
N LEU A 70 6.48 6.39 -0.94
CA LEU A 70 5.21 6.64 -0.27
C LEU A 70 5.17 8.07 0.27
N ARG A 71 4.14 8.80 -0.11
CA ARG A 71 3.90 10.19 0.30
C ARG A 71 2.65 10.33 1.15
N ILE A 72 1.67 9.45 0.91
CA ILE A 72 0.39 9.40 1.62
C ILE A 72 0.21 8.00 2.21
N LEU A 73 -0.04 7.97 3.52
CA LEU A 73 -0.49 6.79 4.26
C LEU A 73 -1.71 7.21 5.07
N ASP A 74 -2.90 6.80 4.61
CA ASP A 74 -4.16 7.07 5.31
C ASP A 74 -4.54 5.85 6.16
N LEU A 75 -4.54 6.05 7.47
CA LEU A 75 -4.90 5.04 8.48
C LEU A 75 -6.13 5.46 9.29
N GLN A 76 -6.94 6.41 8.80
CA GLN A 76 -8.11 6.90 9.51
C GLN A 76 -9.09 5.77 9.87
N ASN A 77 -9.76 5.87 11.02
CA ASN A 77 -10.75 4.87 11.48
C ASN A 77 -10.17 3.44 11.58
N ASN A 78 -8.91 3.32 12.01
CA ASN A 78 -8.33 2.06 12.47
C ASN A 78 -8.38 1.96 14.01
N GLN A 79 -7.77 0.92 14.57
CA GLN A 79 -7.71 0.65 16.01
C GLN A 79 -6.27 0.75 16.52
N LEU A 80 -5.49 1.71 16.01
CA LEU A 80 -4.08 1.85 16.31
C LEU A 80 -3.86 2.02 17.81
N GLU A 81 -3.18 1.05 18.41
CA GLU A 81 -2.80 0.99 19.83
C GLU A 81 -1.27 1.08 19.98
N GLU A 82 -0.51 0.60 18.99
CA GLU A 82 0.94 0.51 19.04
C GLU A 82 1.58 0.94 17.71
N ILE A 83 2.64 1.74 17.78
CA ILE A 83 3.48 2.10 16.63
C ILE A 83 4.91 1.82 17.09
N ASP A 84 5.59 0.89 16.43
CA ASP A 84 6.97 0.57 16.77
C ASP A 84 7.86 1.80 16.53
N ASP A 85 8.86 2.00 17.39
CA ASP A 85 9.94 2.95 17.10
C ASP A 85 10.52 2.66 15.70
N ASP A 86 10.77 3.72 14.94
CA ASP A 86 11.28 3.64 13.57
C ASP A 86 10.35 2.93 12.56
N ALA A 87 9.07 2.68 12.88
CA ALA A 87 8.08 2.17 11.92
C ALA A 87 7.99 3.02 10.63
N PHE A 88 8.32 4.31 10.76
CA PHE A 88 8.34 5.27 9.67
C PHE A 88 9.74 5.62 9.14
N ASN A 89 10.81 4.93 9.57
CA ASN A 89 12.14 5.18 9.04
C ASN A 89 12.22 4.79 7.55
N GLY A 90 12.57 5.75 6.70
CA GLY A 90 12.59 5.60 5.24
C GLY A 90 11.48 6.32 4.51
N PHE A 91 10.63 7.07 5.21
CA PHE A 91 9.69 8.02 4.64
C PHE A 91 10.29 9.44 4.64
N ASP A 92 11.24 9.70 3.76
CA ASP A 92 11.96 10.99 3.72
C ASP A 92 11.09 12.18 3.28
N SER A 93 9.83 11.95 2.87
CA SER A 93 8.92 12.97 2.32
C SER A 93 7.42 12.69 2.53
N MET A 94 7.05 11.96 3.59
CA MET A 94 5.65 11.59 3.84
C MET A 94 4.90 12.69 4.62
N SER A 95 3.67 12.96 4.19
CA SER A 95 2.68 13.72 4.96
C SER A 95 1.64 12.74 5.53
N GLN A 96 1.44 12.74 6.85
CA GLN A 96 0.36 11.99 7.50
C GLN A 96 -0.96 12.77 7.46
N LEU A 97 -2.08 12.06 7.24
CA LEU A 97 -3.45 12.55 7.31
C LEU A 97 -4.31 11.58 8.13
#